data_AF-A0A2U2C510-F1
#
_entry.id   AF-A0A2U2C510-F1
#
_cell.length_a   1.000
_cell.length_b   1.000
_cell.length_c   1.000
_cell.angle_alpha   90.00
_cell.angle_beta   90.00
_cell.angle_gamma   90.00
#
_symmetry.space_group_name_H-M   'P 1'
#
loop_
_entity.id
_entity.type
_entity.pdbx_description
1 polymer ?
#
loop_
_entity_poly.entity_id
_entity_poly.type
_entity_poly.pdbx_seq_one_letter_code
_entity_poly.pdbx_strand_id
1 'polypeptide(L)'
;MGSSRRLTDQERRQIVRERAKGVSVSAISAVLKVSPKTVYNVLSRGRSAVSANDSRTCVLTMRVTDRDLRGFDAALARRGIAHRSDAMRSLMLAADDLLRPDEGMTDELRGMSAALNRVGNNVNQVARRLNEAKLKGERLPYTPASHAEIRDLAVLVFDMADQIQEMFRARRRELDLEVTKALAGLAQQEAEQVAEHGAE
;
A
#
# COMPACT_ATOMS: atom_id res chain seq x y z
N MET A 1 27.29 20.45 -44.65
CA MET A 1 26.53 20.27 -43.39
C MET A 1 25.07 20.60 -43.67
N GLY A 2 24.22 19.57 -43.80
CA GLY A 2 22.83 19.76 -44.22
C GLY A 2 21.98 20.30 -43.07
N SER A 3 21.36 21.45 -43.29
CA SER A 3 20.38 22.06 -42.37
C SER A 3 19.35 21.03 -41.90
N SER A 4 19.30 20.75 -40.59
CA SER A 4 18.28 19.84 -40.05
C SER A 4 16.92 20.55 -40.12
N ARG A 5 16.12 20.23 -41.13
CA ARG A 5 14.73 20.68 -41.23
C ARG A 5 14.03 20.38 -39.90
N ARG A 6 13.56 21.42 -39.23
CA ARG A 6 12.76 21.29 -38.02
C ARG A 6 11.37 20.81 -38.41
N LEU A 7 10.99 19.64 -37.91
CA LEU A 7 9.62 19.12 -38.05
C LEU A 7 8.64 20.01 -37.28
N THR A 8 7.57 20.37 -37.96
CA THR A 8 6.39 21.02 -37.37
C THR A 8 5.63 20.05 -36.46
N ASP A 9 4.79 20.57 -35.58
CA ASP A 9 4.00 19.75 -34.66
C ASP A 9 2.95 18.89 -35.38
N GLN A 10 2.50 19.32 -36.57
CA GLN A 10 1.62 18.54 -37.41
C GLN A 10 2.35 17.33 -38.01
N GLU A 11 3.56 17.53 -38.54
CA GLU A 11 4.38 16.44 -39.08
C GLU A 11 4.78 15.44 -37.97
N ARG A 12 5.07 15.91 -36.76
CA ARG A 12 5.32 15.04 -35.59
C ARG A 12 4.11 14.18 -35.24
N ARG A 13 2.91 14.76 -35.24
CA ARG A 13 1.65 14.03 -35.02
C ARG A 13 1.36 13.03 -36.13
N GLN A 14 1.68 13.37 -37.37
CA GLN A 14 1.56 12.48 -38.52
C GLN A 14 2.47 11.24 -38.38
N ILE A 15 3.72 11.42 -37.95
CA ILE A 15 4.66 10.31 -37.68
C ILE A 15 4.07 9.31 -36.69
N VAL A 16 3.53 9.79 -35.56
CA VAL A 16 2.93 8.94 -34.53
C VAL A 16 1.70 8.20 -35.07
N ARG A 17 0.83 8.89 -35.80
CA ARG A 17 -0.39 8.34 -36.38
C ARG A 17 -0.11 7.25 -37.41
N GLU A 18 0.79 7.50 -38.35
CA GLU A 18 1.14 6.51 -39.39
C GLU A 18 1.86 5.30 -38.79
N ARG A 19 2.67 5.50 -37.74
CA ARG A 19 3.28 4.37 -37.03
C ARG A 19 2.25 3.51 -36.31
N ALA A 20 1.21 4.10 -35.73
CA ALA A 20 0.11 3.38 -35.09
C ALA A 20 -0.71 2.53 -36.09
N LYS A 21 -0.79 2.97 -37.35
CA LYS A 21 -1.39 2.20 -38.46
C LYS A 21 -0.49 1.09 -39.01
N GLY A 22 0.69 0.87 -38.42
CA GLY A 22 1.65 -0.16 -38.85
C GLY A 22 2.56 0.25 -39.99
N VAL A 23 2.54 1.51 -40.44
CA VAL A 23 3.42 1.99 -41.52
C VAL A 23 4.89 1.92 -41.07
N SER A 24 5.77 1.47 -41.98
CA SER A 24 7.19 1.32 -41.70
C SER A 24 7.88 2.68 -41.55
N VAL A 25 8.94 2.72 -40.72
CA VAL A 25 9.73 3.93 -40.48
C VAL A 25 10.38 4.44 -41.78
N SER A 26 10.81 3.54 -42.67
CA SER A 26 11.37 3.89 -43.97
C SER A 26 10.36 4.61 -44.86
N ALA A 27 9.10 4.15 -44.89
CA ALA A 27 8.04 4.80 -45.66
C ALA A 27 7.71 6.20 -45.11
N ILE A 28 7.60 6.34 -43.79
CA ILE A 28 7.34 7.64 -43.14
C ILE A 28 8.50 8.62 -43.40
N SER A 29 9.74 8.13 -43.32
CA SER A 29 10.94 8.91 -43.64
C SER A 29 10.97 9.42 -45.08
N ALA A 30 10.59 8.57 -46.04
CA ALA A 30 10.53 8.93 -47.45
C ALA A 30 9.46 9.99 -47.72
N VAL A 31 8.24 9.81 -47.18
CA VAL A 31 7.11 10.73 -47.34
C VAL A 31 7.43 12.12 -46.77
N LEU A 32 7.99 12.16 -45.56
CA LEU A 32 8.29 13.42 -44.87
C LEU A 32 9.67 13.99 -45.22
N LYS A 33 10.44 13.31 -46.09
CA LYS A 33 11.82 13.68 -46.47
C LYS A 33 12.71 13.95 -45.25
N VAL A 34 12.61 13.08 -44.23
CA VAL A 34 13.40 13.15 -42.98
C VAL A 34 14.16 11.87 -42.74
N SER A 35 15.27 11.96 -42.01
CA SER A 35 16.06 10.78 -41.69
C SER A 35 15.26 9.77 -40.81
N PRO A 36 15.49 8.46 -40.93
CA PRO A 36 14.92 7.45 -40.03
C PRO A 36 15.21 7.75 -38.55
N LYS A 37 16.39 8.27 -38.24
CA LYS A 37 16.78 8.71 -36.90
C LYS A 37 15.85 9.80 -36.37
N THR A 38 15.43 10.73 -37.22
CA THR A 38 14.48 11.79 -36.84
C THR A 38 13.11 11.20 -36.50
N VAL A 39 12.64 10.22 -37.27
CA VAL A 39 11.39 9.50 -36.97
C VAL A 39 11.49 8.76 -35.64
N TYR A 40 12.56 8.01 -35.39
CA TYR A 40 12.79 7.34 -34.11
C TYR A 40 12.89 8.33 -32.93
N ASN A 41 13.52 9.50 -33.13
CA ASN A 41 13.59 10.53 -32.10
C ASN A 41 12.22 11.11 -31.78
N VAL A 42 11.36 11.33 -32.78
CA VAL A 42 9.98 11.77 -32.58
C VAL A 42 9.16 10.70 -31.88
N LEU A 43 9.30 9.42 -32.25
CA LEU A 43 8.61 8.32 -31.57
C LEU A 43 9.10 8.15 -30.13
N SER A 44 10.40 8.29 -29.88
CA SER A 44 10.98 8.19 -28.54
C SER A 44 10.53 9.35 -27.64
N ARG A 45 10.58 10.59 -28.14
CA ARG A 45 10.07 11.78 -27.43
C ARG A 45 8.54 11.79 -27.33
N GLY A 46 7.87 11.21 -28.32
CA GLY A 46 6.43 10.99 -28.33
C GLY A 46 6.01 10.06 -27.19
N ARG A 47 6.78 9.02 -26.86
CA ARG A 47 6.53 8.21 -25.66
C ARG A 47 6.64 9.02 -24.36
N SER A 48 7.60 9.94 -24.28
CA SER A 48 7.74 10.85 -23.13
C SER A 48 6.66 11.93 -23.06
N ALA A 49 6.16 12.43 -24.20
CA ALA A 49 5.09 13.43 -24.26
C ALA A 49 3.68 12.83 -24.19
N VAL A 50 3.49 11.57 -24.61
CA VAL A 50 2.27 10.79 -24.41
C VAL A 50 2.04 10.51 -22.92
N SER A 51 3.09 10.36 -22.12
CA SER A 51 2.96 10.34 -20.65
C SER A 51 2.54 11.67 -20.03
N ALA A 52 2.74 12.81 -20.72
CA ALA A 52 2.44 14.13 -20.18
C ALA A 52 1.08 14.68 -20.63
N ASN A 53 0.54 14.22 -21.77
CA ASN A 53 -0.70 14.75 -22.37
C ASN A 53 -1.85 13.73 -22.52
N ASP A 54 -1.73 12.53 -21.96
CA ASP A 54 -2.87 11.61 -21.84
C ASP A 54 -3.36 11.49 -20.41
N SER A 55 -4.53 12.07 -20.20
CA SER A 55 -5.61 11.58 -19.35
C SER A 55 -6.03 10.12 -19.59
N ARG A 56 -5.12 9.19 -19.97
CA ARG A 56 -5.46 7.80 -20.29
C ARG A 56 -5.61 6.99 -19.03
N THR A 57 -6.85 6.84 -18.60
CA THR A 57 -7.28 5.67 -17.83
C THR A 57 -6.75 4.40 -18.50
N CYS A 58 -6.02 3.56 -17.76
CA CYS A 58 -5.66 2.23 -18.21
C CYS A 58 -6.72 1.21 -17.76
N VAL A 59 -6.89 0.13 -18.52
CA VAL A 59 -7.80 -0.96 -18.13
C VAL A 59 -7.04 -1.94 -17.24
N LEU A 60 -7.52 -2.13 -16.02
CA LEU A 60 -7.04 -3.15 -15.09
C LEU A 60 -7.88 -4.43 -15.25
N THR A 61 -7.27 -5.53 -15.68
CA THR A 61 -7.89 -6.86 -15.72
C THR A 61 -7.30 -7.74 -14.63
N MET A 62 -8.14 -8.41 -13.85
CA MET A 62 -7.71 -9.33 -12.79
C MET A 62 -8.58 -10.58 -12.78
N ARG A 63 -8.00 -11.72 -12.41
CA ARG A 63 -8.75 -12.94 -12.10
C ARG A 63 -9.00 -12.97 -10.60
N VAL A 64 -10.24 -13.18 -10.22
CA VAL A 64 -10.67 -13.31 -8.81
C VAL A 64 -11.50 -14.58 -8.68
N THR A 65 -11.49 -15.16 -7.48
CA THR A 65 -12.40 -16.28 -7.19
C THR A 65 -13.81 -15.75 -6.92
N ASP A 66 -14.83 -16.59 -7.11
CA ASP A 66 -16.21 -16.21 -6.77
C ASP A 66 -16.37 -15.86 -5.29
N ARG A 67 -15.59 -16.49 -4.41
CA ARG A 67 -15.58 -16.19 -2.98
C ARG A 67 -15.11 -14.75 -2.74
N ASP A 68 -14.02 -14.35 -3.37
CA ASP A 68 -13.44 -13.02 -3.19
C ASP A 68 -14.35 -11.94 -3.78
N LEU A 69 -14.93 -12.20 -4.96
CA LEU A 69 -15.86 -11.26 -5.60
C LEU A 69 -17.11 -11.05 -4.74
N ARG A 70 -17.71 -12.12 -4.19
CA ARG A 70 -18.85 -11.99 -3.26
C ARG A 70 -18.48 -11.25 -1.98
N GLY A 71 -17.29 -11.49 -1.45
CA GLY A 71 -16.78 -10.78 -0.27
C GLY A 71 -16.66 -9.28 -0.52
N PHE A 72 -16.14 -8.91 -1.70
CA PHE A 72 -16.04 -7.52 -2.14
C PHE A 72 -17.41 -6.88 -2.32
N ASP A 73 -18.33 -7.54 -3.04
CA ASP A 73 -19.69 -7.04 -3.24
C ASP A 73 -20.43 -6.80 -1.93
N ALA A 74 -20.33 -7.74 -0.98
CA ALA A 74 -20.94 -7.58 0.33
C ALA A 74 -20.34 -6.39 1.11
N ALA A 75 -19.05 -6.10 0.93
CA ALA A 75 -18.41 -4.94 1.55
C ALA A 75 -18.86 -3.62 0.93
N LEU A 76 -19.06 -3.58 -0.39
CA LEU A 76 -19.60 -2.41 -1.10
C LEU A 76 -21.08 -2.17 -0.75
N ALA A 77 -21.89 -3.24 -0.73
CA ALA A 77 -23.31 -3.16 -0.39
C ALA A 77 -23.55 -2.62 1.03
N ARG A 78 -22.71 -3.02 2.02
CA ARG A 78 -22.77 -2.46 3.38
C ARG A 78 -22.52 -0.95 3.45
N ARG A 79 -21.89 -0.38 2.42
CA ARG A 79 -21.57 1.04 2.30
C ARG A 79 -22.44 1.77 1.27
N GLY A 80 -23.43 1.07 0.68
CA GLY A 80 -24.31 1.63 -0.34
C GLY A 80 -23.60 2.00 -1.63
N ILE A 81 -22.59 1.22 -2.05
CA ILE A 81 -21.81 1.46 -3.26
C ILE A 81 -22.19 0.43 -4.33
N ALA A 82 -22.68 0.87 -5.48
CA ALA A 82 -23.12 0.03 -6.57
C ALA A 82 -21.97 -0.33 -7.53
N HIS A 83 -21.03 0.60 -7.76
CA HIS A 83 -20.04 0.46 -8.81
C HIS A 83 -18.67 -0.02 -8.30
N ARG A 84 -18.34 -1.29 -8.61
CA ARG A 84 -17.05 -1.92 -8.29
C ARG A 84 -15.83 -1.15 -8.80
N SER A 85 -15.92 -0.62 -10.02
CA SER A 85 -14.81 0.09 -10.67
C SER A 85 -14.48 1.39 -9.96
N ASP A 86 -15.49 2.11 -9.46
CA ASP A 86 -15.30 3.37 -8.78
C ASP A 86 -14.78 3.13 -7.35
N ALA A 87 -15.32 2.11 -6.67
CA ALA A 87 -14.76 1.66 -5.40
C ALA A 87 -13.28 1.26 -5.54
N MET A 88 -12.92 0.48 -6.57
CA MET A 88 -11.53 0.09 -6.82
C MET A 88 -10.64 1.30 -7.10
N ARG A 89 -11.12 2.27 -7.90
CA ARG A 89 -10.37 3.50 -8.19
C ARG A 89 -10.11 4.30 -6.92
N SER A 90 -11.14 4.50 -6.08
CA SER A 90 -11.00 5.23 -4.81
C SER A 90 -10.04 4.52 -3.84
N LEU A 91 -10.11 3.19 -3.75
CA LEU A 91 -9.15 2.40 -2.96
C LEU A 91 -7.72 2.51 -3.50
N MET A 92 -7.54 2.53 -4.83
CA MET A 92 -6.22 2.71 -5.45
C MET A 92 -5.64 4.11 -5.17
N LEU A 93 -6.48 5.14 -5.08
CA LEU A 93 -6.05 6.50 -4.71
C LEU A 93 -5.64 6.60 -3.25
N ALA A 94 -6.33 5.90 -2.35
CA ALA A 94 -6.01 5.82 -0.93
C ALA A 94 -4.95 4.75 -0.59
N ALA A 95 -4.41 4.06 -1.60
CA ALA A 95 -3.57 2.89 -1.39
C ALA A 95 -2.27 3.21 -0.63
N ASP A 96 -1.71 4.42 -0.82
CA ASP A 96 -0.49 4.81 -0.10
C ASP A 96 -0.71 4.81 1.42
N ASP A 97 -1.79 5.45 1.89
CA ASP A 97 -2.15 5.50 3.31
C ASP A 97 -2.55 4.12 3.86
N LEU A 98 -3.24 3.30 3.05
CA LEU A 98 -3.71 1.97 3.46
C LEU A 98 -2.59 0.92 3.53
N LEU A 99 -1.58 1.03 2.65
CA LEU A 99 -0.52 0.05 2.51
C LEU A 99 0.75 0.43 3.28
N ARG A 100 0.86 1.67 3.76
CA ARG A 100 2.01 2.09 4.54
C ARG A 100 2.09 1.30 5.86
N PRO A 101 3.29 0.80 6.22
CA PRO A 101 3.52 0.23 7.54
C PRO A 101 3.16 1.22 8.63
N ASP A 102 2.56 0.74 9.70
CA ASP A 102 2.30 1.56 10.89
C ASP A 102 3.61 1.74 11.65
N GLU A 103 4.29 2.85 11.37
CA GLU A 103 5.56 3.23 12.01
C GLU A 103 5.38 3.40 13.53
N GLY A 104 4.25 3.95 13.98
CA GLY A 104 3.94 4.12 15.41
C GLY A 104 3.79 2.79 16.14
N MET A 105 2.98 1.88 15.59
CA MET A 105 2.86 0.51 16.11
C MET A 105 4.20 -0.22 16.10
N THR A 106 5.02 -0.02 15.07
CA THR A 106 6.35 -0.65 14.96
C THR A 106 7.27 -0.16 16.09
N ASP A 107 7.26 1.13 16.39
CA ASP A 107 8.07 1.73 17.45
C ASP A 107 7.59 1.30 18.84
N GLU A 108 6.28 1.25 19.08
CA GLU A 108 5.69 0.74 20.32
C GLU A 108 6.08 -0.73 20.57
N LEU A 109 5.93 -1.60 19.57
CA LEU A 109 6.34 -3.00 19.67
C LEU A 109 7.85 -3.16 19.95
N ARG A 110 8.69 -2.28 19.36
CA ARG A 110 10.12 -2.26 19.65
C ARG A 110 10.39 -1.89 21.11
N GLY A 111 9.66 -0.91 21.65
CA GLY A 111 9.72 -0.50 23.05
C GLY A 111 9.33 -1.64 24.00
N MET A 112 8.24 -2.34 23.70
CA MET A 112 7.79 -3.50 24.46
C MET A 112 8.81 -4.65 24.44
N SER A 113 9.39 -4.94 23.27
CA SER A 113 10.47 -5.93 23.15
C SER A 113 11.69 -5.58 24.01
N ALA A 114 12.08 -4.30 24.05
CA ALA A 114 13.16 -3.84 24.91
C ALA A 114 12.84 -3.97 26.41
N ALA A 115 11.59 -3.73 26.82
CA ALA A 115 11.14 -3.96 28.19
C ALA A 115 11.18 -5.45 28.57
N LEU A 116 10.66 -6.32 27.70
CA LEU A 116 10.69 -7.77 27.89
C LEU A 116 12.11 -8.31 28.00
N ASN A 117 13.02 -7.83 27.14
CA ASN A 117 14.43 -8.21 27.21
C ASN A 117 15.09 -7.81 28.54
N ARG A 118 14.78 -6.63 29.09
CA ARG A 118 15.30 -6.22 30.40
C ARG A 118 14.83 -7.14 31.52
N VAL A 119 13.53 -7.42 31.61
CA VAL A 119 12.99 -8.27 32.67
C VAL A 119 13.41 -9.74 32.49
N GLY A 120 13.42 -10.24 31.26
CA GLY A 120 13.93 -11.57 30.93
C GLY A 120 15.40 -11.76 31.32
N ASN A 121 16.24 -10.74 31.13
CA ASN A 121 17.62 -10.78 31.59
C ASN A 121 17.76 -10.89 33.11
N ASN A 122 16.90 -10.21 33.88
CA ASN A 122 16.88 -10.31 35.34
C ASN A 122 16.51 -11.75 35.78
N VAL A 123 15.43 -12.29 35.22
CA VAL A 123 14.99 -13.67 35.49
C VAL A 123 16.08 -14.69 35.11
N ASN A 124 16.77 -14.48 33.99
CA ASN A 124 17.87 -15.34 33.57
C ASN A 124 19.06 -15.27 34.55
N GLN A 125 19.34 -14.10 35.14
CA GLN A 125 20.34 -13.97 36.20
C GLN A 125 19.93 -14.73 37.46
N VAL A 126 18.66 -14.68 37.87
CA VAL A 126 18.14 -15.48 39.00
C VAL A 126 18.35 -16.97 38.73
N ALA A 127 17.91 -17.45 37.56
CA ALA A 127 18.08 -18.85 37.16
C ALA A 127 19.55 -19.27 37.20
N ARG A 128 20.45 -18.44 36.68
CA ARG A 128 21.89 -18.72 36.68
C ARG A 128 22.47 -18.83 38.09
N ARG A 129 22.16 -17.88 38.98
CA ARG A 129 22.61 -17.91 40.39
C ARG A 129 22.12 -19.16 41.13
N LEU A 130 20.87 -19.57 40.89
CA LEU A 130 20.31 -20.79 41.48
C LEU A 130 21.02 -22.05 40.97
N ASN A 131 21.31 -22.12 39.67
CA ASN A 131 22.02 -23.24 39.06
C ASN A 131 23.47 -23.35 39.58
N GLU A 132 24.16 -22.22 39.72
CA GLU A 132 25.53 -22.17 40.27
C GLU A 132 25.58 -22.65 41.72
N ALA A 133 24.66 -22.20 42.58
CA ALA A 133 24.60 -22.63 43.98
C ALA A 133 24.29 -24.14 44.09
N LYS A 134 23.37 -24.64 43.26
CA LYS A 134 23.05 -26.07 43.20
C LYS A 134 24.27 -26.92 42.79
N LEU A 135 25.04 -26.47 41.81
CA LEU A 135 26.25 -27.16 41.35
C LEU A 135 27.34 -27.22 42.43
N LYS A 136 27.46 -26.16 43.25
CA LYS A 136 28.43 -26.08 44.35
C LYS A 136 27.95 -26.77 45.63
N GLY A 137 26.71 -27.28 45.68
CA GLY A 137 26.11 -27.82 46.91
C GLY A 137 25.83 -26.77 47.98
N GLU A 138 25.78 -25.49 47.59
CA GLU A 138 25.52 -24.37 48.48
C GLU A 138 24.00 -24.17 48.70
N ARG A 139 23.65 -23.42 49.75
CA ARG A 139 22.26 -23.02 49.97
C ARG A 139 21.77 -22.16 48.80
N LEU A 140 20.61 -22.49 48.26
CA LEU A 140 20.00 -21.76 47.15
C LEU A 140 19.74 -20.29 47.54
N PRO A 141 20.29 -19.30 46.81
CA PRO A 141 20.11 -17.88 47.10
C PRO A 141 18.80 -17.35 46.52
N TYR A 142 17.68 -18.01 46.85
CA TYR A 142 16.35 -17.55 46.46
C TYR A 142 15.82 -16.55 47.48
N THR A 143 15.70 -15.29 47.06
CA THR A 143 15.30 -14.19 47.94
C THR A 143 13.93 -13.66 47.56
N PRO A 144 13.26 -12.89 48.43
CA PRO A 144 12.06 -12.14 48.06
C PRO A 144 12.25 -11.25 46.82
N ALA A 145 13.45 -10.70 46.60
CA ALA A 145 13.77 -9.94 45.41
C ALA A 145 13.78 -10.82 44.14
N SER A 146 14.33 -12.02 44.22
CA SER A 146 14.26 -13.01 43.12
C SER A 146 12.83 -13.43 42.80
N HIS A 147 11.98 -13.54 43.83
CA HIS A 147 10.55 -13.79 43.64
C HIS A 147 9.85 -12.62 42.95
N ALA A 148 10.18 -11.38 43.34
CA ALA A 148 9.66 -10.18 42.71
C ALA A 148 10.04 -10.10 41.21
N GLU A 149 11.30 -10.35 40.85
CA GLU A 149 11.75 -10.32 39.43
C GLU A 149 10.97 -11.32 38.55
N ILE A 150 10.66 -12.51 39.06
CA ILE A 150 9.86 -13.52 38.33
C ILE A 150 8.40 -13.06 38.21
N ARG A 151 7.84 -12.48 39.28
CA ARG A 151 6.49 -11.93 39.28
C ARG A 151 6.37 -10.76 38.31
N ASP A 152 7.35 -9.88 38.26
CA ASP A 152 7.40 -8.74 37.35
C ASP A 152 7.39 -9.18 35.89
N LEU A 153 8.08 -10.28 35.55
CA LEU A 153 8.00 -10.88 34.21
C LEU A 153 6.58 -11.34 33.88
N ALA A 154 5.92 -12.04 34.81
CA ALA A 154 4.57 -12.54 34.59
C ALA A 154 3.57 -11.39 34.37
N VAL A 155 3.63 -10.35 35.20
CA VAL A 155 2.80 -9.15 35.05
C VAL A 155 3.07 -8.45 33.72
N LEU A 156 4.35 -8.22 33.39
CA LEU A 156 4.73 -7.57 32.13
C LEU A 156 4.21 -8.31 30.90
N VAL A 157 4.25 -9.65 30.88
CA VAL A 157 3.77 -10.44 29.75
C VAL A 157 2.26 -10.28 29.55
N PHE A 158 1.47 -10.27 30.63
CA PHE A 158 0.02 -10.03 30.54
C PHE A 158 -0.29 -8.61 30.10
N ASP A 159 0.37 -7.61 30.69
CA ASP A 159 0.19 -6.20 30.32
C ASP A 159 0.54 -5.96 28.84
N MET A 160 1.63 -6.56 28.35
CA MET A 160 2.02 -6.49 26.94
C MET A 160 1.00 -7.15 26.03
N ALA A 161 0.43 -8.30 26.43
CA ALA A 161 -0.60 -8.97 25.63
C ALA A 161 -1.83 -8.08 25.45
N ASP A 162 -2.30 -7.44 26.52
CA ASP A 162 -3.44 -6.52 26.47
C ASP A 162 -3.14 -5.28 25.63
N GLN A 163 -1.96 -4.66 25.81
CA GLN A 163 -1.54 -3.51 25.01
C GLN A 163 -1.47 -3.83 23.52
N ILE A 164 -0.89 -4.97 23.15
CA ILE A 164 -0.80 -5.41 21.76
C ILE A 164 -2.21 -5.60 21.16
N GLN A 165 -3.14 -6.21 21.90
CA GLN A 165 -4.52 -6.38 21.43
C GLN A 165 -5.20 -5.02 21.19
N GLU A 166 -5.05 -4.08 22.11
CA GLU A 166 -5.63 -2.74 21.96
C GLU A 166 -5.01 -1.96 20.80
N MET A 167 -3.69 -2.05 20.60
CA MET A 167 -3.03 -1.47 19.43
C MET A 167 -3.58 -2.01 18.11
N PHE A 168 -3.71 -3.34 17.97
CA PHE A 168 -4.28 -3.93 16.76
C PHE A 168 -5.72 -3.51 16.52
N ARG A 169 -6.53 -3.39 17.58
CA ARG A 169 -7.90 -2.88 17.49
C ARG A 169 -7.94 -1.41 17.11
N ALA A 170 -7.06 -0.58 17.66
CA ALA A 170 -6.95 0.83 17.31
C ALA A 170 -6.56 1.00 15.84
N ARG A 171 -5.50 0.31 15.39
CA ARG A 171 -5.06 0.33 13.99
C ARG A 171 -6.12 -0.18 13.04
N ARG A 172 -6.84 -1.25 13.39
CA ARG A 172 -7.95 -1.75 12.57
C ARG A 172 -9.06 -0.71 12.43
N ARG A 173 -9.40 0.02 13.50
CA ARG A 173 -10.40 1.10 13.48
C ARG A 173 -9.95 2.25 12.60
N GLU A 174 -8.70 2.67 12.70
CA GLU A 174 -8.12 3.72 11.85
C GLU A 174 -8.16 3.34 10.37
N LEU A 175 -7.73 2.12 10.03
CA LEU A 175 -7.78 1.63 8.64
C LEU A 175 -9.22 1.55 8.12
N ASP A 176 -10.18 1.13 8.93
CA ASP A 176 -11.59 1.10 8.52
C ASP A 176 -12.16 2.51 8.28
N LEU A 177 -11.72 3.51 9.07
CA LEU A 177 -12.05 4.91 8.85
C LEU A 177 -11.45 5.43 7.56
N GLU A 178 -10.18 5.14 7.25
CA GLU A 178 -9.55 5.56 6.00
C GLU A 178 -10.24 4.92 4.78
N VAL A 179 -10.57 3.63 4.86
CA VAL A 179 -11.35 2.96 3.82
C VAL A 179 -12.74 3.62 3.69
N THR A 180 -13.41 3.91 4.79
CA THR A 180 -14.73 4.55 4.77
C THR A 180 -14.66 5.95 4.16
N LYS A 181 -13.66 6.75 4.53
CA LYS A 181 -13.40 8.09 3.99
C LYS A 181 -13.10 8.03 2.49
N ALA A 182 -12.25 7.11 2.05
CA ALA A 182 -11.93 6.93 0.63
C ALA A 182 -13.19 6.60 -0.20
N LEU A 183 -14.16 5.89 0.40
CA LEU A 183 -15.38 5.46 -0.26
C LEU A 183 -16.58 6.42 -0.05
N ALA A 184 -16.53 7.32 0.93
CA ALA A 184 -17.67 8.17 1.31
C ALA A 184 -18.16 9.07 0.16
N GLY A 185 -17.24 9.58 -0.66
CA GLY A 185 -17.59 10.42 -1.82
C GLY A 185 -18.42 9.68 -2.88
N LEU A 186 -18.36 8.35 -2.94
CA LEU A 186 -19.15 7.54 -3.87
C LEU A 186 -20.57 7.31 -3.35
N ALA A 187 -20.72 7.01 -2.05
CA ALA A 187 -22.01 6.78 -1.44
C ALA A 187 -22.92 8.03 -1.50
N GLN A 188 -22.33 9.22 -1.38
CA GLN A 188 -23.06 10.50 -1.49
C GLN A 188 -23.53 10.76 -2.92
N GLN A 189 -22.68 10.52 -3.92
CA GLN A 189 -23.02 10.72 -5.33
C GLN A 189 -24.10 9.74 -5.82
N GLU A 190 -24.07 8.49 -5.35
CA GLU A 190 -25.11 7.52 -5.70
C GLU A 190 -26.46 7.85 -5.03
N ALA A 191 -26.45 8.35 -3.79
CA ALA A 191 -27.67 8.81 -3.12
C ALA A 191 -28.33 10.01 -3.81
N GLU A 192 -27.51 10.95 -4.31
CA GLU A 192 -27.98 12.13 -5.06
C GLU A 192 -28.56 11.73 -6.44
N GLN A 193 -27.90 10.81 -7.17
CA GLN A 193 -28.39 10.33 -8.46
C GLN A 193 -29.72 9.56 -8.37
N VAL A 194 -29.91 8.77 -7.30
CA VAL A 194 -31.18 8.07 -7.04
C VAL A 194 -32.31 9.04 -6.69
N ALA A 195 -32.00 10.14 -6.00
CA ALA A 195 -32.99 11.18 -5.69
C ALA A 195 -33.41 11.98 -6.94
N GLU A 196 -32.49 12.23 -7.87
CA GLU A 196 -32.79 12.94 -9.13
C GLU A 196 -33.56 12.07 -10.14
N HIS A 197 -33.28 10.77 -10.23
CA HIS A 197 -33.96 9.86 -11.18
C HIS A 197 -35.27 9.24 -10.64
N GLY A 198 -35.57 9.39 -9.35
CA GLY A 198 -36.82 8.92 -8.74
C GLY A 198 -37.97 9.94 -8.74
N ALA A 199 -37.78 11.10 -9.36
CA ALA A 199 -38.75 12.20 -9.41
C ALA A 199 -39.44 12.39 -10.78
N GLU A 200 -39.23 11.47 -11.73
CA GLU A 200 -39.93 11.43 -13.04
C GLU A 200 -41.01 10.33 -13.10
#